data_AF-A0A537D6I3-F1
#
_entry.id   AF-A0A537D6I3-F1
#
_cell.length_a   1.000
_cell.length_b   1.000
_cell.length_c   1.000
_cell.angle_alpha   90.00
_cell.angle_beta   90.00
_cell.angle_gamma   90.00
#
_symmetry.space_group_name_H-M   'P 1'
#
loop_
_entity.id
_entity.type
_entity.pdbx_description
1 polymer ?
#
loop_
_entity_poly.entity_id
_entity_poly.type
_entity_poly.pdbx_seq_one_letter_code
_entity_poly.pdbx_strand_id
1 'polypeptide(L)' 'YEVLIVDDASAEPASISLAAVTGVRFLRNDTNVGFVRSCNSGASLARGAILVFLNNDTIVTPGWLEALT' A
#
# COMPACT_ATOMS: atom_id res chain seq x y z
N TYR A 1 3.10 -13.02 -2.99
CA TYR A 1 2.37 -11.89 -2.37
C TYR A 1 2.32 -10.75 -3.37
N GLU A 2 1.54 -9.71 -3.10
CA GLU A 2 1.55 -8.46 -3.87
C GLU A 2 1.64 -7.29 -2.90
N VAL A 3 2.14 -6.15 -3.38
CA VAL A 3 2.20 -4.91 -2.60
C VAL A 3 1.38 -3.85 -3.34
N LEU A 4 0.32 -3.37 -2.70
CA LEU A 4 -0.47 -2.25 -3.19
C LEU A 4 -0.08 -1.00 -2.42
N ILE A 5 0.21 0.07 -3.14
CA ILE A 5 0.42 1.40 -2.58
C ILE A 5 -0.78 2.24 -2.97
N VAL A 6 -1.53 2.71 -1.97
CA VAL A 6 -2.68 3.60 -2.17
C VAL A 6 -2.27 4.99 -1.72
N ASP A 7 -2.13 5.90 -2.69
CA ASP A 7 -1.82 7.29 -2.47
C ASP A 7 -3.10 8.12 -2.34
N ASP A 8 -3.29 8.74 -1.18
CA ASP A 8 -4.50 9.47 -0.82
C ASP A 8 -4.45 10.94 -1.24
N ALA A 9 -4.22 11.16 -2.54
CA ALA A 9 -4.05 12.46 -3.16
C ALA A 9 -2.91 13.31 -2.55
N SER A 10 -1.73 12.70 -2.31
CA SER A 10 -0.54 13.43 -1.84
C SER A 10 -0.20 14.60 -2.78
N ALA A 11 0.26 15.71 -2.22
CA ALA A 11 0.67 16.89 -3.00
C ALA A 11 1.76 16.53 -4.03
N GLU A 12 2.75 15.75 -3.57
CA GLU A 12 3.75 15.12 -4.42
C GLU A 12 3.45 13.61 -4.50
N PRO A 13 2.94 13.09 -5.64
CA PRO A 13 2.67 11.68 -5.79
C PRO A 13 3.94 10.83 -5.69
N ALA A 14 3.88 9.74 -4.93
CA ALA A 14 5.02 8.83 -4.79
C ALA A 14 5.34 8.04 -6.08
N SER A 15 4.53 8.15 -7.13
CA SER A 15 4.71 7.41 -8.40
C SER A 15 6.07 7.63 -9.04
N ILE A 16 6.62 8.85 -8.95
CA ILE A 16 7.96 9.17 -9.47
C ILE A 16 9.03 8.45 -8.65
N SER A 17 8.98 8.55 -7.33
CA SER A 17 9.93 7.90 -6.42
C SER A 17 9.87 6.37 -6.49
N LEU A 18 8.69 5.83 -6.83
CA LEU A 18 8.45 4.40 -6.98
C LEU A 18 8.76 3.86 -8.38
N ALA A 19 9.14 4.70 -9.34
CA ALA A 19 9.36 4.29 -10.73
C ALA A 19 10.41 3.18 -10.90
N ALA A 20 11.41 3.15 -10.00
CA ALA A 20 12.45 2.12 -9.99
C ALA A 20 12.10 0.87 -9.15
N VAL A 21 11.00 0.91 -8.39
CA VAL A 21 10.58 -0.18 -7.51
C VAL A 21 9.72 -1.16 -8.31
N THR A 22 10.13 -2.42 -8.32
CA THR A 22 9.38 -3.50 -8.99
C THR A 22 8.50 -4.26 -7.98
N GLY A 23 7.48 -4.97 -8.49
CA GLY A 23 6.59 -5.77 -7.65
C GLY A 23 5.53 -4.99 -6.87
N VAL A 24 5.41 -3.68 -7.10
CA VAL A 24 4.38 -2.81 -6.50
C VAL A 24 3.30 -2.44 -7.52
N ARG A 25 2.05 -2.36 -7.06
CA ARG A 25 0.92 -1.79 -7.81
C ARG A 25 0.54 -0.45 -7.17
N PHE A 26 0.66 0.62 -7.93
CA PHE A 26 0.33 1.96 -7.46
C PHE A 26 -1.11 2.33 -7.82
N LEU A 27 -1.84 2.84 -6.83
CA LEU A 27 -3.20 3.35 -6.95
C LEU A 27 -3.22 4.75 -6.33
N ARG A 28 -3.93 5.68 -6.94
CA ARG A 28 -4.07 7.03 -6.42
C ARG A 28 -5.53 7.43 -6.39
N ASN A 29 -5.97 8.02 -5.28
CA ASN A 29 -7.26 8.67 -5.18
C ASN A 29 -7.20 10.06 -5.81
N ASP A 30 -8.28 10.47 -6.47
CA ASP A 30 -8.38 11.81 -7.08
C ASP A 30 -8.45 12.92 -6.02
N THR A 31 -8.96 12.59 -4.82
CA THR A 31 -9.08 13.50 -3.67
C THR A 31 -8.65 12.80 -2.39
N ASN A 32 -8.33 13.58 -1.35
CA ASN A 32 -8.02 13.04 -0.04
C ASN A 32 -9.31 12.50 0.60
N VAL A 33 -9.46 11.18 0.64
CA VAL A 33 -10.65 10.48 1.15
C VAL A 33 -10.43 9.92 2.57
N GLY A 34 -9.21 10.02 3.09
CA GLY A 34 -8.80 9.56 4.40
C GLY A 34 -8.38 8.09 4.44
N PHE A 35 -7.62 7.76 5.49
CA PHE A 35 -6.96 6.46 5.69
C PHE A 35 -7.90 5.26 5.50
N VAL A 36 -9.04 5.22 6.19
CA VAL A 36 -9.97 4.07 6.14
C VAL A 36 -10.49 3.82 4.72
N ARG A 37 -10.84 4.89 3.99
CA ARG A 37 -11.34 4.75 2.62
C ARG A 37 -10.22 4.28 1.69
N SER A 38 -9.01 4.81 1.84
CA SER A 38 -7.83 4.37 1.10
C SER A 38 -7.49 2.89 1.35
N CYS A 39 -7.53 2.44 2.60
CA CYS A 39 -7.36 1.02 2.95
C CYS A 39 -8.42 0.15 2.28
N ASN A 40 -9.70 0.55 2.35
CA ASN A 40 -10.80 -0.20 1.76
C ASN A 40 -10.72 -0.26 0.21
N SER A 41 -10.31 0.83 -0.44
CA SER A 41 -10.06 0.86 -1.89
C SER A 41 -8.91 -0.08 -2.29
N GLY A 42 -7.83 -0.12 -1.50
CA GLY A 42 -6.74 -1.08 -1.71
C GLY A 42 -7.21 -2.52 -1.51
N ALA A 43 -7.94 -2.79 -0.43
CA ALA A 43 -8.45 -4.11 -0.09
C ALA A 43 -9.39 -4.68 -1.15
N SER A 44 -10.25 -3.86 -1.76
CA SER A 44 -11.19 -4.31 -2.81
C SER A 44 -10.49 -4.71 -4.12
N LEU A 45 -9.25 -4.26 -4.33
CA LEU A 45 -8.43 -4.54 -5.51
C LEU A 45 -7.33 -5.58 -5.25
N ALA A 46 -7.19 -6.01 -4.00
CA ALA A 46 -6.26 -7.04 -3.59
C ALA A 46 -6.77 -8.43 -4.01
N ARG A 47 -5.84 -9.31 -4.34
CA ARG A 47 -6.09 -10.69 -4.82
C ARG A 47 -5.71 -11.74 -3.77
N GLY A 48 -5.05 -11.33 -2.68
CA GLY A 48 -4.64 -12.21 -1.60
C GLY A 48 -5.79 -12.58 -0.66
N ALA A 49 -5.73 -13.78 -0.08
CA ALA A 49 -6.69 -14.24 0.94
C ALA A 49 -6.47 -13.58 2.32
N ILE A 50 -5.26 -13.06 2.57
CA ILE A 50 -4.87 -12.36 3.79
C ILE A 50 -4.42 -10.96 3.39
N LEU A 51 -4.89 -9.96 4.13
CA LEU A 51 -4.48 -8.56 3.97
C LEU A 51 -3.62 -8.16 5.16
N VAL A 52 -2.48 -7.52 4.87
CA VAL A 52 -1.61 -6.91 5.87
C VAL A 52 -1.52 -5.42 5.53
N PHE A 53 -1.97 -4.57 6.45
CA PHE A 53 -1.88 -3.12 6.29
C PHE A 53 -0.64 -2.61 6.98
N LEU A 54 0.18 -1.85 6.25
CA LEU A 54 1.35 -1.14 6.77
C LEU A 54 1.21 0.35 6.49
N ASN A 55 1.68 1.17 7.42
CA ASN A 55 1.85 2.60 7.17
C ASN A 55 3.11 2.84 6.33
N ASN A 56 3.16 3.95 5.61
CA ASN A 56 4.28 4.32 4.74
C ASN A 56 5.57 4.69 5.49
N ASP A 57 5.52 4.78 6.82
CA ASP A 57 6.64 5.02 7.74
C ASP A 57 7.10 3.76 8.49
N THR A 58 6.63 2.58 8.08
CA THR A 58 6.96 1.32 8.74
C THR A 58 8.26 0.71 8.19
N ILE A 59 9.16 0.32 9.10
CA ILE A 59 10.33 -0.53 8.79
C ILE A 59 10.10 -1.89 9.45
N VAL A 60 10.11 -2.94 8.65
CA VAL A 60 9.91 -4.32 9.12
C VAL A 60 11.23 -5.01 9.45
N THR A 61 11.19 -5.97 10.38
CA THR A 61 12.35 -6.78 10.77
C THR A 61 12.36 -8.14 10.06
N PRO A 62 13.51 -8.86 10.02
CA PRO A 62 13.55 -10.22 9.49
C PRO A 62 12.55 -11.13 10.22
N GLY A 63 11.80 -11.95 9.47
CA GLY A 63 10.81 -12.90 10.01
C GLY A 63 9.45 -12.31 10.40
N TRP A 64 9.22 -11.00 10.18
CA TRP A 64 8.01 -10.33 10.66
C TRP A 64 6.71 -10.89 10.07
N LEU A 65 6.73 -11.32 8.81
CA LEU A 65 5.53 -11.78 8.11
C LEU A 65 5.21 -13.22 8.49
N GLU A 66 6.23 -14.06 8.62
CA GLU A 66 6.12 -15.45 9.07
C GLU A 66 5.54 -15.54 10.48
N ALA A 67 5.81 -14.56 11.34
CA ALA A 67 5.26 -14.49 12.69
C ALA A 67 3.74 -14.21 12.75
N LEU A 68 3.10 -13.86 11.63
CA LEU A 68 1.66 -13.60 11.54
C LEU A 68 0.84 -14.83 11.07
N THR A 69 1.50 -15.96 10.76
CA THR A 69 0.89 -17.19 10.24
C THR A 69 1.26 -18.40 11.07
#